data_AF-A0A9E3TI31-F1
#
_entry.id   AF-A0A9E3TI31-F1
#
_cell.length_a   1.000
_cell.length_b   1.000
_cell.length_c   1.000
_cell.angle_alpha   90.00
_cell.angle_beta   90.00
_cell.angle_gamma   90.00
#
_symmetry.space_group_name_H-M   'P 1'
#
loop_
_entity.id
_entity.type
_entity.pdbx_description
1 polymer ?
#
loop_
_entity_poly.entity_id
_entity_poly.type
_entity_poly.pdbx_seq_one_letter_code
_entity_poly.pdbx_strand_id
1 'polypeptide(L)'
;MRKPLDAALLLAVWGLVSTASFACGDKLVLSLGNLRFRQVNESPRPASILAYTPRNSLVAGVVKELERQSAGKRVGLTFYSLDDPARLDEVLRAQKYDLLLVDAGDADSLERHAQSVPSKPVVLPVVFQSSKSAAAEAEKKFHCVLTAPNSPGHYLSAIDRAMAFTLKARSKKELP
;
A
#
# COMPACT_ATOMS: atom_id res chain seq x y z
N MET A 1 -46.19 -11.37 -83.17
CA MET A 1 -45.04 -12.15 -83.71
C MET A 1 -43.75 -11.50 -83.26
N ARG A 2 -42.79 -12.33 -82.89
CA ARG A 2 -41.60 -12.08 -82.07
C ARG A 2 -40.55 -11.26 -82.83
N LYS A 3 -39.78 -10.40 -82.14
CA LYS A 3 -38.44 -9.98 -82.58
C LYS A 3 -37.44 -10.11 -81.41
N PRO A 4 -36.20 -10.53 -81.68
CA PRO A 4 -35.27 -11.16 -80.73
C PRO A 4 -34.40 -10.09 -80.02
N LEU A 5 -33.98 -10.29 -78.76
CA LEU A 5 -32.75 -11.02 -78.37
C LEU A 5 -31.54 -10.54 -79.19
N ASP A 6 -30.39 -10.19 -78.64
CA ASP A 6 -29.89 -10.09 -77.29
C ASP A 6 -28.44 -9.60 -77.45
N ALA A 7 -27.75 -9.47 -76.33
CA ALA A 7 -26.30 -9.48 -76.21
C ALA A 7 -25.61 -8.18 -76.68
N ALA A 8 -25.39 -7.24 -75.77
CA ALA A 8 -24.33 -7.31 -74.76
C ALA A 8 -22.95 -7.23 -75.39
N LEU A 9 -22.43 -6.01 -75.48
CA LEU A 9 -21.03 -5.67 -75.24
C LEU A 9 -20.94 -4.16 -75.40
N LEU A 10 -20.76 -3.38 -74.34
CA LEU A 10 -19.46 -2.86 -73.87
C LEU A 10 -19.90 -1.62 -73.06
N LEU A 11 -19.43 -1.27 -71.87
CA LEU A 11 -18.05 -1.10 -71.45
C LEU A 11 -18.10 -0.60 -70.00
N ALA A 12 -17.14 -1.04 -69.20
CA ALA A 12 -16.68 -0.41 -67.95
C ALA A 12 -17.68 -0.46 -66.77
N VAL A 13 -17.27 -0.75 -65.54
CA VAL A 13 -16.20 -0.09 -64.82
C VAL A 13 -15.72 -1.02 -63.69
N TRP A 14 -14.40 -1.04 -63.55
CA TRP A 14 -13.54 -1.35 -62.40
C TRP A 14 -14.12 -2.04 -61.17
N GLY A 15 -13.33 -3.02 -60.71
CA GLY A 15 -13.58 -3.79 -59.51
C GLY A 15 -13.37 -3.02 -58.23
N LEU A 16 -13.71 -3.70 -57.14
CA LEU A 16 -13.04 -3.53 -55.86
C LEU A 16 -13.03 -4.89 -55.17
N VAL A 17 -11.82 -5.45 -55.08
CA VAL A 17 -11.44 -6.42 -54.06
C VAL A 17 -11.63 -5.75 -52.70
N SER A 18 -12.33 -6.41 -51.79
CA SER A 18 -12.18 -6.16 -50.36
C SER A 18 -12.48 -7.45 -49.61
N THR A 19 -11.44 -8.26 -49.46
CA THR A 19 -11.35 -9.29 -48.43
C THR A 19 -11.45 -8.60 -47.08
N ALA A 20 -12.61 -8.72 -46.42
CA ALA A 20 -12.80 -8.28 -45.05
C ALA A 20 -11.87 -9.10 -44.14
N SER A 21 -10.71 -8.52 -43.85
CA SER A 21 -9.74 -9.05 -42.92
C SER A 21 -10.26 -8.84 -41.51
N PHE A 22 -10.66 -9.92 -40.82
CA PHE A 22 -10.90 -9.92 -39.38
C PHE A 22 -9.56 -9.76 -38.65
N ALA A 23 -9.06 -8.53 -38.61
CA ALA A 23 -7.89 -8.12 -37.83
C ALA A 23 -8.30 -7.04 -36.83
N CYS A 24 -9.22 -7.37 -35.93
CA CYS A 24 -9.54 -6.56 -34.75
C CYS A 24 -9.68 -7.49 -33.53
N GLY A 25 -8.59 -8.19 -33.20
CA GLY A 25 -8.53 -9.06 -32.02
C GLY A 25 -7.26 -8.92 -31.18
N ASP A 26 -6.27 -8.13 -31.62
CA ASP A 26 -4.94 -8.14 -31.01
C ASP A 26 -4.38 -6.74 -30.72
N LYS A 27 -5.21 -5.86 -30.15
CA LYS A 27 -4.70 -4.55 -29.68
C LYS A 27 -5.40 -3.94 -28.47
N LEU A 28 -6.20 -4.74 -27.75
CA LEU A 28 -6.81 -4.31 -26.48
C LEU A 28 -6.26 -5.04 -25.25
N VAL A 29 -5.44 -6.08 -25.43
CA VAL A 29 -4.82 -6.81 -24.30
C VAL A 29 -3.68 -6.03 -23.65
N LEU A 30 -2.94 -5.21 -24.42
CA LEU A 30 -1.80 -4.45 -23.88
C LEU A 30 -2.19 -3.13 -23.17
N SER A 31 -3.41 -2.60 -23.38
CA SER A 31 -3.88 -1.41 -22.63
C SER A 31 -4.70 -1.75 -21.38
N LEU A 32 -5.20 -2.99 -21.24
CA LEU A 32 -5.83 -3.47 -20.00
C LEU A 32 -4.84 -4.09 -19.00
N GLY A 33 -3.60 -4.33 -19.40
CA GLY A 33 -2.56 -4.91 -18.55
C GLY A 33 -2.12 -4.01 -17.38
N ASN A 34 -2.32 -2.69 -17.49
CA ASN A 34 -1.74 -1.73 -16.55
C ASN A 34 -2.76 -1.11 -15.57
N LEU A 35 -4.06 -1.35 -15.76
CA LEU A 35 -5.12 -0.76 -14.92
C LEU A 35 -5.71 -1.74 -13.89
N ARG A 36 -5.41 -3.04 -13.98
CA ARG A 36 -6.02 -4.06 -13.10
C ARG A 36 -5.17 -4.57 -11.95
N PHE A 37 -3.93 -4.11 -11.79
CA PHE A 37 -3.07 -4.58 -10.69
C PHE A 37 -3.03 -3.66 -9.46
N ARG A 38 -3.51 -2.41 -9.55
CA ARG A 38 -3.48 -1.51 -8.38
C ARG A 38 -4.69 -1.65 -7.47
N GLN A 39 -5.83 -2.12 -7.99
CA GLN A 39 -7.12 -1.96 -7.31
C GLN A 39 -7.72 -3.25 -6.72
N VAL A 40 -7.10 -4.42 -6.92
CA VAL A 40 -7.65 -5.71 -6.46
C VAL A 40 -7.24 -6.04 -5.00
N ASN A 41 -6.48 -5.18 -4.33
CA ASN A 41 -6.01 -5.44 -2.96
C ASN A 41 -6.27 -4.30 -1.96
N GLU A 42 -7.12 -3.32 -2.32
CA GLU A 42 -7.47 -2.16 -1.47
C GLU A 42 -8.72 -2.42 -0.62
N SER A 43 -8.92 -3.64 -0.11
CA SER A 43 -9.76 -3.78 1.06
C SER A 43 -9.04 -3.08 2.22
N PRO A 44 -9.68 -2.13 2.94
CA PRO A 44 -9.09 -1.55 4.14
C PRO A 44 -8.78 -2.69 5.11
N ARG A 45 -7.50 -3.07 5.20
CA ARG A 45 -7.12 -4.19 6.05
C ARG A 45 -7.18 -3.71 7.49
N PRO A 46 -7.91 -4.41 8.37
CA PRO A 46 -7.85 -4.09 9.76
C PRO A 46 -6.42 -4.32 10.26
N ALA A 47 -5.85 -3.35 10.96
CA ALA A 47 -4.51 -3.44 11.51
C ALA A 47 -4.51 -2.92 12.95
N SER A 48 -3.83 -3.64 13.83
CA SER A 48 -3.65 -3.23 15.22
C SER A 48 -2.30 -2.54 15.39
N ILE A 49 -2.33 -1.26 15.71
CA ILE A 49 -1.15 -0.39 15.81
C ILE A 49 -0.95 -0.02 17.27
N LEU A 50 0.18 -0.43 17.84
CA LEU A 50 0.62 0.06 19.14
C LEU A 50 1.49 1.30 18.95
N ALA A 51 1.18 2.40 19.60
CA ALA A 51 1.95 3.62 19.57
C ALA A 51 2.62 3.86 20.93
N TYR A 52 3.95 3.87 20.94
CA TYR A 52 4.72 4.25 22.11
C TYR A 52 4.77 5.78 22.20
N THR A 53 4.08 6.32 23.18
CA THR A 53 3.88 7.76 23.40
C THR A 53 4.26 8.13 24.83
N PRO A 54 5.57 8.12 25.17
CA PRO A 54 6.02 8.56 26.49
C PRO A 54 5.61 10.01 26.74
N ARG A 55 5.57 10.43 28.01
CA ARG A 55 5.15 11.80 28.37
C ARG A 55 5.92 12.84 27.56
N ASN A 56 5.19 13.78 26.97
CA ASN A 56 5.71 14.84 26.09
C ASN A 56 6.23 14.37 24.71
N SER A 57 5.96 13.14 24.30
CA SER A 57 6.31 12.68 22.95
C SER A 57 5.49 13.40 21.88
N LEU A 58 6.17 13.84 20.82
CA LEU A 58 5.55 14.42 19.63
C LEU A 58 4.75 13.38 18.84
N VAL A 59 5.04 12.09 19.03
CA VAL A 59 4.32 10.96 18.41
C VAL A 59 2.84 10.97 18.80
N ALA A 60 2.50 11.41 20.01
CA ALA A 60 1.12 11.51 20.47
C ALA A 60 0.26 12.42 19.57
N GLY A 61 0.85 13.49 19.02
CA GLY A 61 0.17 14.37 18.07
C GLY A 61 -0.12 13.68 16.73
N VAL A 62 0.83 12.86 16.25
CA VAL A 62 0.69 12.07 15.02
C VAL A 62 -0.39 11.00 15.18
N VAL A 63 -0.42 10.31 16.32
CA VAL A 63 -1.44 9.29 16.64
C VAL A 63 -2.84 9.90 16.65
N LYS A 64 -3.04 11.04 17.31
CA LYS A 64 -4.34 11.73 17.34
C LYS A 64 -4.83 12.12 15.94
N GLU A 65 -3.94 12.58 15.07
CA GLU A 65 -4.31 12.88 13.68
C GLU A 65 -4.64 11.61 12.91
N LEU A 66 -3.88 10.54 13.09
CA LEU A 66 -4.15 9.24 12.48
C LEU A 66 -5.50 8.65 12.91
N GLU A 67 -5.84 8.70 14.21
CA GLU A 67 -7.14 8.28 14.75
C GLU A 67 -8.29 9.09 14.15
N ARG A 68 -8.12 10.41 14.02
CA ARG A 68 -9.11 11.28 13.38
C ARG A 68 -9.34 10.87 11.92
N GLN A 69 -8.28 10.57 11.19
CA GLN A 69 -8.38 10.15 9.79
C GLN A 69 -8.95 8.75 9.64
N SER A 70 -8.57 7.79 10.48
CA SER A 70 -9.07 6.42 10.39
C SER A 70 -10.57 6.37 10.64
N ALA A 71 -11.06 7.12 11.63
CA ALA A 71 -12.48 7.30 11.91
C ALA A 71 -13.22 7.93 10.71
N GLY A 72 -12.64 8.96 10.09
CA GLY A 72 -13.24 9.66 8.94
C GLY A 72 -13.25 8.85 7.64
N LYS A 73 -12.24 8.01 7.41
CA LYS A 73 -12.04 7.27 6.15
C LYS A 73 -12.48 5.80 6.21
N ARG A 74 -13.07 5.34 7.32
CA ARG A 74 -13.46 3.94 7.56
C ARG A 74 -12.30 2.95 7.33
N VAL A 75 -11.08 3.37 7.64
CA VAL A 75 -9.92 2.48 7.58
C VAL A 75 -9.94 1.66 8.86
N GLY A 76 -9.87 0.33 8.77
CA GLY A 76 -9.93 -0.59 9.92
C GLY A 76 -8.74 -0.53 10.89
N LEU A 77 -8.08 0.62 11.02
CA LEU A 77 -6.93 0.80 11.91
C LEU A 77 -7.41 0.98 13.34
N THR A 78 -6.92 0.14 14.24
CA THR A 78 -7.14 0.26 15.68
C THR A 78 -5.84 0.73 16.33
N PHE A 79 -5.89 1.86 17.02
CA PHE A 79 -4.73 2.44 17.71
C PHE A 79 -4.78 2.11 19.20
N TYR A 80 -3.63 1.73 19.73
CA TYR A 80 -3.39 1.54 21.16
C TYR A 80 -2.24 2.45 21.56
N SER A 81 -2.36 3.16 22.68
CA SER A 81 -1.29 4.02 23.18
C SER A 81 -0.65 3.40 24.41
N LEU A 82 0.67 3.45 24.48
CA LEU A 82 1.46 3.04 25.62
C LEU A 82 2.45 4.14 25.98
N ASP A 83 2.40 4.62 27.22
CA ASP A 83 3.27 5.67 27.75
C ASP A 83 4.39 5.12 28.64
N ASP A 84 4.23 3.92 29.20
CA ASP A 84 5.19 3.28 30.09
C ASP A 84 6.03 2.20 29.37
N PRO A 85 7.34 2.39 29.21
CA PRO A 85 8.21 1.41 28.59
C PRO A 85 8.31 0.11 29.40
N ALA A 86 8.13 0.14 30.73
CA ALA A 86 8.24 -1.04 31.58
C ALA A 86 7.13 -2.07 31.28
N ARG A 87 5.99 -1.61 30.74
CA ARG A 87 4.85 -2.45 30.37
C ARG A 87 4.86 -2.90 28.92
N LEU A 88 5.86 -2.50 28.14
CA LEU A 88 5.91 -2.82 26.71
C LEU A 88 5.86 -4.33 26.45
N ASP A 89 6.67 -5.12 27.16
CA ASP A 89 6.71 -6.56 26.98
C ASP A 89 5.41 -7.25 27.37
N GLU A 90 4.78 -6.79 28.46
CA GLU A 90 3.47 -7.26 28.90
C GLU A 90 2.43 -7.01 27.81
N VAL A 91 2.37 -5.77 27.31
CA VAL A 91 1.40 -5.32 26.32
C VAL A 91 1.61 -6.04 24.98
N LEU A 92 2.85 -6.13 24.49
CA LEU A 92 3.21 -6.82 23.24
C LEU A 92 2.90 -8.32 23.27
N ARG A 93 2.86 -8.94 24.45
CA ARG A 93 2.49 -10.35 24.64
C ARG A 93 0.99 -10.55 24.85
N ALA A 94 0.31 -9.58 25.45
CA ALA A 94 -1.11 -9.66 25.75
C ALA A 94 -1.98 -9.77 24.48
N GLN A 95 -1.60 -9.07 23.41
CA GLN A 95 -2.28 -9.16 22.12
C GLN A 95 -1.33 -9.05 20.94
N LYS A 96 -1.82 -9.42 19.76
CA LYS A 96 -1.06 -9.32 18.51
C LYS A 96 -1.17 -7.91 17.95
N TYR A 97 -0.04 -7.28 17.72
CA TYR A 97 0.06 -6.03 16.96
C TYR A 97 0.73 -6.29 15.63
N ASP A 98 0.33 -5.52 14.63
CA ASP A 98 0.93 -5.56 13.30
C ASP A 98 2.06 -4.53 13.18
N LEU A 99 1.87 -3.36 13.82
CA LEU A 99 2.80 -2.25 13.80
C LEU A 99 3.05 -1.68 15.19
N LEU A 100 4.28 -1.23 15.40
CA LEU A 100 4.72 -0.46 16.56
C LEU A 100 5.18 0.92 16.08
N LEU A 101 4.38 1.95 16.34
CA LEU A 101 4.70 3.34 16.02
C LEU A 101 5.51 3.95 17.16
N VAL A 102 6.70 4.47 16.85
CA VAL A 102 7.68 4.90 17.87
C VAL A 102 8.39 6.17 17.43
N ASP A 103 8.96 6.93 18.36
CA ASP A 103 9.89 8.00 18.00
C ASP A 103 11.19 7.39 17.42
N ALA A 104 11.79 8.06 16.43
CA ALA A 104 13.04 7.60 15.83
C ALA A 104 14.19 7.44 16.85
N GLY A 105 14.22 8.23 17.93
CA GLY A 105 15.21 8.11 19.00
C GLY A 105 15.09 6.82 19.81
N ASP A 106 13.88 6.27 19.94
CA ASP A 106 13.62 5.06 20.75
C ASP A 106 13.53 3.78 19.90
N ALA A 107 13.51 3.92 18.57
CA ALA A 107 13.23 2.84 17.62
C ALA A 107 14.17 1.63 17.78
N ASP A 108 15.47 1.87 17.98
CA ASP A 108 16.48 0.80 18.12
C ASP A 108 16.28 -0.05 19.38
N SER A 109 15.91 0.60 20.47
CA SER A 109 15.64 -0.09 21.73
C SER A 109 14.35 -0.90 21.62
N LEU A 110 13.32 -0.34 20.99
CA LEU A 110 12.01 -0.95 20.86
C LEU A 110 11.98 -2.07 19.81
N GLU A 111 12.82 -2.02 18.77
CA GLU A 111 12.93 -3.08 17.77
C GLU A 111 13.38 -4.41 18.37
N ARG A 112 14.33 -4.40 19.32
CA ARG A 112 14.76 -5.62 20.00
C ARG A 112 13.62 -6.27 20.76
N HIS A 113 12.79 -5.47 21.44
CA HIS A 113 11.61 -5.98 22.15
C HIS A 113 10.55 -6.50 21.16
N ALA A 114 10.29 -5.76 20.08
CA ALA A 114 9.37 -6.18 19.02
C ALA A 114 9.78 -7.52 18.37
N GLN A 115 11.07 -7.73 18.12
CA GLN A 115 11.57 -8.98 17.53
C GLN A 115 11.56 -10.16 18.51
N SER A 116 11.55 -9.89 19.82
CA SER A 116 11.51 -10.90 20.88
C SER A 116 10.14 -11.55 21.07
N VAL A 117 9.07 -10.86 20.67
CA VAL A 117 7.69 -11.37 20.83
C VAL A 117 7.25 -12.20 19.60
N PRO A 118 6.37 -13.20 19.78
CA PRO A 118 5.95 -14.07 18.66
C PRO A 118 5.24 -13.34 17.52
N SER A 119 4.53 -12.26 17.82
CA SER A 119 3.80 -11.43 16.85
C SER A 119 4.72 -10.68 15.88
N LYS A 120 5.94 -10.35 16.33
CA LYS A 120 6.96 -9.59 15.59
C LYS A 120 6.38 -8.39 14.86
N PRO A 121 5.78 -7.42 15.57
CA PRO A 121 5.26 -6.22 14.94
C PRO A 121 6.38 -5.47 14.22
N VAL A 122 6.08 -4.86 13.08
CA VAL A 122 7.05 -4.01 12.39
C VAL A 122 7.13 -2.67 13.09
N VAL A 123 8.36 -2.27 13.41
CA VAL A 123 8.63 -0.95 13.99
C VAL A 123 8.57 0.08 12.87
N LEU A 124 7.73 1.10 13.07
CA LEU A 124 7.59 2.24 12.17
C LEU A 124 8.06 3.50 12.91
N PRO A 125 9.31 3.95 12.70
CA PRO A 125 9.82 5.15 13.33
C PRO A 125 9.15 6.41 12.79
N VAL A 126 8.80 7.31 13.69
CA VAL A 126 8.36 8.67 13.42
C VAL A 126 9.57 9.59 13.47
N VAL A 127 9.94 10.12 12.32
CA VAL A 127 11.06 11.05 12.18
C VAL A 127 10.50 12.46 12.05
N PHE A 128 10.82 13.31 13.02
CA PHE A 128 10.44 14.71 12.94
C PHE A 128 11.36 15.46 11.96
N GLN A 129 10.81 16.36 11.13
CA GLN A 129 11.44 17.01 9.97
C GLN A 129 12.73 17.83 10.27
N SER A 130 13.25 17.82 11.50
CA SER A 130 14.51 18.48 11.83
C SER A 130 15.72 17.92 11.06
N SER A 131 15.62 16.73 10.43
CA SER A 131 16.72 16.19 9.61
C SER A 131 16.27 15.20 8.52
N LYS A 132 16.41 15.60 7.24
CA LYS A 132 16.22 14.70 6.08
C LYS A 132 17.21 13.54 6.07
N SER A 133 18.43 13.75 6.58
CA SER A 133 19.43 12.68 6.67
C SER A 133 19.00 11.63 7.70
N ALA A 134 18.43 12.05 8.84
CA ALA A 134 17.89 11.13 9.84
C ALA A 134 16.74 10.29 9.29
N ALA A 135 15.87 10.88 8.46
CA ALA A 135 14.79 10.14 7.80
C ALA A 135 15.32 9.07 6.84
N ALA A 136 16.32 9.41 6.02
CA ALA A 136 16.93 8.46 5.09
C ALA A 136 17.73 7.36 5.80
N GLU A 137 18.38 7.68 6.91
CA GLU A 137 19.09 6.69 7.74
C GLU A 137 18.12 5.72 8.42
N ALA A 138 17.05 6.24 9.03
CA ALA A 138 16.00 5.43 9.63
C ALA A 138 15.28 4.57 8.57
N GLU A 139 15.04 5.09 7.35
CA GLU A 139 14.41 4.31 6.27
C GLU A 139 15.31 3.15 5.81
N LYS A 140 16.62 3.34 5.76
CA LYS A 140 17.56 2.25 5.45
C LYS A 140 17.55 1.15 6.51
N LYS A 141 17.39 1.52 7.78
CA LYS A 141 17.41 0.57 8.91
C LYS A 141 16.08 -0.16 9.09
N PHE A 142 14.98 0.58 9.07
CA PHE A 142 13.64 0.09 9.40
C PHE A 142 12.76 -0.17 8.17
N HIS A 143 13.29 0.01 6.95
CA HIS A 143 12.63 -0.14 5.65
C HIS A 143 11.50 0.86 5.36
N CYS A 144 10.81 1.37 6.39
CA CYS A 144 9.74 2.34 6.29
C CYS A 144 9.85 3.34 7.44
N VAL A 145 9.57 4.60 7.16
CA VAL A 145 9.54 5.68 8.15
C VAL A 145 8.32 6.56 7.94
N LEU A 146 7.81 7.12 9.04
CA LEU A 146 6.77 8.13 9.03
C LEU A 146 7.43 9.48 9.30
N THR A 147 7.42 10.37 8.31
CA THR A 147 7.96 11.73 8.51
C THR A 147 6.88 12.66 9.03
N ALA A 148 7.16 13.41 10.10
CA ALA A 148 6.22 14.33 10.74
C ALA A 148 6.85 15.71 11.01
N PRO A 149 6.09 16.82 11.01
CA PRO A 149 4.71 16.90 10.56
C PRO A 149 4.60 16.68 9.03
N ASN A 150 3.49 16.12 8.56
CA ASN A 150 3.17 15.94 7.14
C ASN A 150 1.66 15.85 6.95
N SER A 151 1.20 15.75 5.70
CA SER A 151 -0.22 15.58 5.39
C SER A 151 -0.75 14.24 5.91
N PRO A 152 -2.03 14.16 6.32
CA PRO A 152 -2.57 12.93 6.89
C PRO A 152 -2.60 11.76 5.89
N GLY A 153 -2.74 12.05 4.58
CA GLY A 153 -2.60 11.05 3.52
C GLY A 153 -1.21 10.42 3.48
N HIS A 154 -0.15 11.20 3.74
CA HIS A 154 1.22 10.70 3.79
C HIS A 154 1.42 9.72 4.95
N TYR A 155 0.81 9.97 6.11
CA TYR A 155 0.88 9.06 7.25
C TYR A 155 0.22 7.70 6.94
N LEU A 156 -0.97 7.72 6.35
CA LEU A 156 -1.65 6.49 5.95
C LEU A 156 -0.85 5.70 4.91
N SER A 157 -0.30 6.37 3.90
CA SER A 157 0.56 5.71 2.90
C SER A 157 1.85 5.14 3.50
N ALA A 158 2.40 5.73 4.57
CA ALA A 158 3.54 5.16 5.28
C ALA A 158 3.15 3.87 6.04
N ILE A 159 1.97 3.86 6.68
CA ILE A 159 1.40 2.67 7.33
C ILE A 159 1.15 1.57 6.31
N ASP A 160 0.53 1.88 5.17
CA ASP A 160 0.25 0.91 4.11
C ASP A 160 1.53 0.26 3.57
N ARG A 161 2.61 1.05 3.38
CA ARG A 161 3.92 0.53 2.98
C ARG A 161 4.52 -0.40 4.03
N ALA A 162 4.44 -0.04 5.31
CA ALA A 162 4.93 -0.89 6.40
C ALA A 162 4.13 -2.21 6.49
N MET A 163 2.81 -2.16 6.30
CA MET A 163 1.95 -3.35 6.25
C MET A 163 2.20 -4.22 5.01
N ALA A 164 2.52 -3.64 3.85
CA ALA A 164 2.91 -4.42 2.69
C ALA A 164 4.22 -5.18 2.94
N PHE A 165 5.14 -4.58 3.71
CA PHE A 165 6.40 -5.22 4.09
C PHE A 165 6.19 -6.41 5.03
N THR A 166 5.33 -6.28 6.06
CA THR A 166 5.01 -7.39 6.99
C THR A 166 4.42 -8.58 6.24
N LEU A 167 3.49 -8.35 5.31
CA LEU A 167 2.84 -9.41 4.54
C LEU A 167 3.81 -10.13 3.62
N LYS A 168 4.69 -9.38 2.93
CA LYS A 168 5.73 -9.98 2.08
C LYS A 168 6.73 -10.79 2.89
N ALA A 169 7.10 -10.32 4.08
CA ALA A 169 7.98 -11.06 4.99
C ALA A 169 7.31 -12.37 5.49
N ARG A 170 6.01 -12.33 5.79
CA ARG A 170 5.25 -13.51 6.20
C ARG A 170 5.07 -14.52 5.07
N SER A 171 4.69 -14.09 3.87
CA SER A 171 4.51 -14.99 2.73
C SER A 171 5.80 -15.69 2.33
N LYS A 172 6.94 -15.00 2.38
CA LYS A 172 8.25 -15.62 2.11
C LYS A 172 8.64 -16.68 3.15
N LYS A 173 8.15 -16.56 4.39
CA LYS A 173 8.44 -17.51 5.47
C LYS A 173 7.57 -18.78 5.40
N GLU A 174 6.47 -18.74 4.66
CA GLU A 174 5.55 -19.87 4.47
C GLU A 174 5.84 -20.70 3.21
N LEU A 175 6.82 -20.31 2.38
CA LEU A 175 7.32 -21.19 1.31
C LEU A 175 8.39 -22.15 1.87
N PRO A 176 8.20 -23.48 1.76
CA PRO A 176 9.14 -24.50 2.22
C PRO A 176 10.41 -24.59 1.37
#